data_AF-A0A0D2L115-F1
#
_entry.id   AF-A0A0D2L115-F1
#
_cell.length_a   1.000
_cell.length_b   1.000
_cell.length_c   1.000
_cell.angle_alpha   90.00
_cell.angle_beta   90.00
_cell.angle_gamma   90.00
#
_symmetry.space_group_name_H-M   'P 1'
#
loop_
_entity.id
_entity.type
_entity.pdbx_description
1 polymer ?
#
loop_
_entity_poly.entity_id
_entity_poly.type
_entity_poly.pdbx_seq_one_letter_code
_entity_poly.pdbx_strand_id
1 'polypeptide(L)'
;MAPTTRPARLPAAATAAVLLLVALIAAARPAAACRVVNVDVSLAASASNATKDAYNTDGVRQHFNLDVNRVTYVNTRAATTACVDSRHEYPVIGTPGGDMCEFIVGLTVYLNQTGQTLSQALADQVLADYIRGLFSARKKFYYHTSDEKLLKVFSEIKAAAFGSPVAFPDQEPINPAERDVWYTSLSKGFNQGCGHLRLMIDNFADYGFTSSELPRAVVRAFFRYWWGTALNSRERRNINYAILQGPLVGKAVAIVDSQGACPTRSPAITSSAAASQLFVFHANAIDTIRKTTMTNWFVNYARRNAPTPLDPTAFYEGVKALQGRHLGATLRLLSPVNQLNVFNVALTTAS
;
A
#
# COMPACT_ATOMS: atom_id res chain seq x y z
N MET A 1 31.77 59.29 51.22
CA MET A 1 32.47 58.07 50.79
C MET A 1 31.44 57.14 50.16
N ALA A 2 31.46 57.00 48.83
CA ALA A 2 30.53 56.15 48.09
C ALA A 2 31.08 54.73 48.00
N PRO A 3 30.27 53.67 48.20
CA PRO A 3 30.75 52.31 48.09
C PRO A 3 30.85 51.91 46.62
N THR A 4 32.08 51.62 46.18
CA THR A 4 32.38 51.00 44.89
C THR A 4 31.89 49.55 44.88
N THR A 5 30.83 49.27 44.13
CA THR A 5 30.35 47.92 43.85
C THR A 5 31.23 47.27 42.78
N ARG A 6 31.87 46.15 43.13
CA ARG A 6 32.62 45.32 42.17
C ARG A 6 31.65 44.51 41.29
N PRO A 7 31.90 44.39 39.99
CA PRO A 7 31.09 43.55 39.11
C PRO A 7 31.27 42.08 39.46
N ALA A 8 30.15 41.37 39.64
CA ALA A 8 30.13 39.93 39.86
C ALA A 8 30.68 39.21 38.62
N ARG A 9 31.80 38.49 38.79
CA ARG A 9 32.32 37.58 37.78
C ARG A 9 31.38 36.37 37.69
N LEU A 10 30.71 36.20 36.56
CA LEU A 10 29.98 34.99 36.23
C LEU A 10 30.95 33.78 36.27
N PRO A 11 30.58 32.65 36.89
CA PRO A 11 31.42 31.46 36.96
C PRO A 11 31.65 30.89 35.55
N ALA A 12 32.90 30.54 35.23
CA ALA A 12 33.32 30.01 33.93
C ALA A 12 32.54 28.76 33.45
N ALA A 13 31.83 28.08 34.36
CA ALA A 13 30.94 26.96 34.04
C ALA A 13 29.67 27.40 33.27
N ALA A 14 29.17 28.63 33.47
CA ALA A 14 27.98 29.13 32.78
C ALA A 14 28.25 29.42 31.29
N THR A 15 29.48 29.84 30.95
CA THR A 15 29.89 30.15 29.59
C THR A 15 30.08 28.88 28.73
N ALA A 16 30.58 27.78 29.33
CA ALA A 16 30.71 26.49 28.66
C ALA A 16 29.34 25.84 28.36
N ALA A 17 28.38 25.95 29.30
CA ALA A 17 27.02 25.43 29.11
C ALA A 17 26.24 26.17 28.00
N VAL A 18 26.40 27.49 27.89
CA VAL A 18 25.78 28.30 26.83
C VAL A 18 26.39 27.99 25.46
N LEU A 19 27.71 27.79 25.36
CA LEU A 19 28.38 27.39 24.11
C LEU A 19 27.98 25.97 23.67
N LEU A 20 27.80 25.03 24.60
CA LEU A 20 27.30 23.68 24.28
C LEU A 20 25.84 23.71 23.79
N LEU A 21 24.99 24.56 24.39
CA LEU A 21 23.59 24.70 24.00
C LEU A 21 23.47 25.36 22.60
N VAL A 22 24.29 26.36 22.30
CA VAL A 22 24.34 26.99 20.97
C VAL A 22 24.90 26.03 19.92
N ALA A 23 25.87 25.18 20.26
CA ALA A 23 26.37 24.13 19.36
C ALA A 23 25.30 23.03 19.10
N LEU A 24 24.51 22.64 20.12
CA LEU A 24 23.40 21.70 19.97
C LEU A 24 22.25 22.29 19.13
N ILE A 25 21.97 23.60 19.25
CA ILE A 25 20.96 24.30 18.44
C ILE A 25 21.45 24.50 17.00
N ALA A 26 22.74 24.76 16.78
CA ALA A 26 23.32 24.89 15.43
C ALA A 26 23.46 23.54 14.69
N ALA A 27 23.60 22.43 15.42
CA ALA A 27 23.62 21.08 14.86
C ALA A 27 22.20 20.53 14.53
N ALA A 28 21.16 21.10 15.11
CA ALA A 28 19.77 20.78 14.81
C ALA A 28 19.22 21.68 13.69
N ARG A 29 19.93 21.77 12.54
CA ARG A 29 19.26 22.27 11.33
C ARG A 29 18.11 21.29 11.06
N PRO A 30 16.83 21.74 11.02
CA PRO A 30 15.75 20.87 10.61
C PRO A 30 16.15 20.29 9.25
N ALA A 31 16.15 18.96 9.13
CA ALA A 31 16.42 18.31 7.86
C ALA A 31 15.56 19.00 6.81
N ALA A 32 16.22 19.63 5.83
CA ALA A 32 15.53 20.56 4.94
C ALA A 32 14.36 19.82 4.28
N ALA A 33 13.18 20.43 4.37
CA ALA A 33 11.94 19.75 4.08
C ALA A 33 11.88 19.43 2.59
N CYS A 34 11.89 18.14 2.26
CA CYS A 34 11.71 17.66 0.90
C CYS A 34 10.50 18.35 0.24
N ARG A 35 10.72 18.92 -0.94
CA ARG A 35 9.67 19.51 -1.78
C ARG A 35 9.86 19.13 -3.24
N VAL A 36 8.76 19.02 -3.97
CA VAL A 36 8.80 18.87 -5.43
C VAL A 36 9.06 20.25 -6.03
N VAL A 37 10.08 20.35 -6.88
CA VAL A 37 10.44 21.58 -7.59
C VAL A 37 10.10 21.53 -9.07
N ASN A 38 9.93 20.32 -9.63
CA ASN A 38 9.51 20.14 -11.01
C ASN A 38 8.73 18.84 -11.16
N VAL A 39 7.73 18.88 -12.06
CA VAL A 39 6.98 17.71 -12.51
C VAL A 39 7.23 17.59 -14.01
N ASP A 40 7.83 16.49 -14.43
CA ASP A 40 7.89 16.13 -15.83
C ASP A 40 6.96 14.97 -16.15
N VAL A 41 6.24 15.07 -17.25
CA VAL A 41 5.24 14.09 -17.68
C VAL A 41 5.51 13.75 -19.13
N SER A 42 5.73 12.46 -19.40
CA SER A 42 5.92 11.92 -20.73
C SER A 42 5.03 10.70 -20.97
N LEU A 43 4.58 10.53 -22.21
CA LEU A 43 3.80 9.37 -22.61
C LEU A 43 4.71 8.14 -22.68
N ALA A 44 4.40 7.11 -21.91
CA ALA A 44 5.13 5.85 -21.88
C ALA A 44 4.55 4.82 -22.85
N ALA A 45 3.22 4.73 -22.91
CA ALA A 45 2.50 3.86 -23.83
C ALA A 45 1.11 4.42 -24.15
N SER A 46 0.69 4.30 -25.41
CA SER A 46 -0.68 4.61 -25.83
C SER A 46 -1.56 3.36 -25.82
N ALA A 47 -2.79 3.50 -25.34
CA ALA A 47 -3.81 2.48 -25.57
C ALA A 47 -4.29 2.54 -27.03
N SER A 48 -4.37 1.39 -27.71
CA SER A 48 -4.89 1.32 -29.09
C SER A 48 -6.34 1.78 -29.20
N ASN A 49 -7.12 1.61 -28.13
CA ASN A 49 -8.53 2.00 -28.04
C ASN A 49 -8.74 2.97 -26.87
N ALA A 50 -7.93 4.04 -26.82
CA ALA A 50 -8.06 5.04 -25.77
C ALA A 50 -9.48 5.64 -25.76
N THR A 51 -10.08 5.73 -24.57
CA THR A 51 -11.40 6.39 -24.43
C THR A 51 -11.31 7.88 -24.76
N LYS A 52 -12.40 8.48 -25.26
CA LYS A 52 -12.44 9.92 -25.61
C LYS A 52 -12.14 10.85 -24.42
N ASP A 53 -12.42 10.38 -23.21
CA ASP A 53 -12.20 11.13 -21.97
C ASP A 53 -10.83 10.84 -21.33
N ALA A 54 -10.00 9.99 -21.95
CA ALA A 54 -8.68 9.69 -21.41
C ALA A 54 -7.81 10.95 -21.41
N TYR A 55 -7.03 11.13 -20.35
CA TYR A 55 -6.15 12.29 -20.26
C TYR A 55 -4.98 12.18 -21.25
N ASN A 56 -4.59 13.34 -21.77
CA ASN A 56 -3.33 13.55 -22.46
C ASN A 56 -2.24 14.00 -21.46
N THR A 57 -1.04 14.31 -21.97
CA THR A 57 0.09 14.78 -21.16
C THR A 57 -0.26 15.99 -20.29
N ASP A 58 -1.01 16.96 -20.83
CA ASP A 58 -1.38 18.18 -20.10
C ASP A 58 -2.39 17.88 -18.99
N GLY A 59 -3.37 17.01 -19.22
CA GLY A 59 -4.34 16.60 -18.20
C GLY A 59 -3.66 15.88 -17.02
N VAL A 60 -2.69 15.01 -17.30
CA VAL A 60 -1.88 14.36 -16.27
C VAL A 60 -1.02 15.41 -15.52
N ARG A 61 -0.34 16.30 -16.24
CA ARG A 61 0.46 17.38 -15.62
C ARG A 61 -0.39 18.28 -14.71
N GLN A 62 -1.59 18.65 -15.14
CA GLN A 62 -2.54 19.42 -14.34
C GLN A 62 -2.92 18.69 -13.06
N HIS A 63 -3.24 17.39 -13.11
CA HIS A 63 -3.53 16.58 -11.92
C HIS A 63 -2.40 16.66 -10.89
N PHE A 64 -1.15 16.41 -11.29
CA PHE A 64 -0.02 16.47 -10.36
C PHE A 64 0.22 17.89 -9.83
N ASN A 65 0.00 18.93 -10.63
CA ASN A 65 0.13 20.32 -10.20
C ASN A 65 -0.88 20.72 -9.10
N LEU A 66 -2.01 20.02 -8.96
CA LEU A 66 -2.96 20.23 -7.84
C LEU A 66 -2.34 19.78 -6.50
N ASP A 67 -1.51 18.75 -6.55
CA ASP A 67 -1.01 18.04 -5.37
C ASP A 67 0.42 18.41 -4.99
N VAL A 68 1.29 18.80 -5.94
CA VAL A 68 2.74 19.00 -5.70
C VAL A 68 3.09 19.98 -4.58
N ASN A 69 2.23 20.94 -4.30
CA ASN A 69 2.40 21.90 -3.20
C ASN A 69 1.85 21.40 -1.84
N ARG A 70 1.20 20.24 -1.84
CA ARG A 70 0.52 19.60 -0.69
C ARG A 70 1.04 18.19 -0.41
N VAL A 71 2.04 17.72 -1.16
CA VAL A 71 2.56 16.35 -1.01
C VAL A 71 3.16 16.14 0.36
N THR A 72 2.78 15.03 0.98
CA THR A 72 3.43 14.55 2.20
C THR A 72 4.53 13.59 1.81
N TYR A 73 5.78 13.90 2.15
CA TYR A 73 6.87 12.97 1.96
C TYR A 73 6.86 11.91 3.04
N VAL A 74 6.79 10.65 2.62
CA VAL A 74 6.87 9.51 3.54
C VAL A 74 8.22 8.82 3.40
N ASN A 75 8.75 8.34 4.52
CA ASN A 75 9.91 7.45 4.46
C ASN A 75 9.47 6.16 3.78
N THR A 76 10.11 5.82 2.65
CA THR A 76 9.72 4.68 1.82
C THR A 76 9.68 3.37 2.62
N ARG A 77 10.61 3.15 3.56
CA ARG A 77 10.65 1.92 4.39
C ARG A 77 9.52 1.85 5.42
N ALA A 78 9.02 3.00 5.86
CA ALA A 78 7.98 3.12 6.87
C ALA A 78 6.58 3.38 6.28
N ALA A 79 6.46 3.50 4.96
CA ALA A 79 5.20 3.77 4.32
C ALA A 79 4.28 2.54 4.32
N THR A 80 2.99 2.78 4.53
CA THR A 80 1.92 1.87 4.12
C THR A 80 1.72 2.01 2.61
N THR A 81 1.47 0.90 1.91
CA THR A 81 1.15 0.93 0.49
C THR A 81 -0.34 0.75 0.26
N ALA A 82 -0.95 1.66 -0.49
CA ALA A 82 -2.35 1.59 -0.87
C ALA A 82 -2.50 1.05 -2.29
N CYS A 83 -3.73 0.72 -2.68
CA CYS A 83 -4.01 0.40 -4.08
C CYS A 83 -3.83 1.65 -4.95
N VAL A 84 -3.41 1.47 -6.20
CA VAL A 84 -3.46 2.51 -7.25
C VAL A 84 -4.90 2.90 -7.66
N ASP A 85 -5.91 2.53 -6.87
CA ASP A 85 -7.31 2.76 -7.21
C ASP A 85 -7.59 4.26 -7.35
N SER A 86 -8.23 4.65 -8.45
CA SER A 86 -8.40 6.06 -8.81
C SER A 86 -9.33 6.83 -7.87
N ARG A 87 -10.04 6.14 -6.95
CA ARG A 87 -10.95 6.73 -5.97
C ARG A 87 -10.26 7.21 -4.69
N HIS A 88 -8.94 7.03 -4.56
CA HIS A 88 -8.22 7.48 -3.36
C HIS A 88 -8.08 9.00 -3.27
N GLU A 89 -8.72 9.61 -2.28
CA GLU A 89 -8.71 11.06 -2.01
C GLU A 89 -7.63 11.52 -1.02
N TYR A 90 -6.82 10.58 -0.51
CA TYR A 90 -5.71 10.89 0.39
C TYR A 90 -4.36 10.58 -0.27
N PRO A 91 -3.29 11.30 0.09
CA PRO A 91 -1.94 11.00 -0.37
C PRO A 91 -1.50 9.59 0.04
N VAL A 92 -1.11 8.76 -0.93
CA VAL A 92 -0.67 7.38 -0.69
C VAL A 92 0.57 7.02 -1.51
N ILE A 93 1.29 5.99 -1.07
CA ILE A 93 2.24 5.26 -1.92
C ILE A 93 1.47 4.12 -2.58
N GLY A 94 1.18 4.27 -3.87
CA GLY A 94 0.33 3.36 -4.63
C GLY A 94 1.09 2.18 -5.25
N THR A 95 0.54 0.97 -5.08
CA THR A 95 0.88 -0.26 -5.82
C THR A 95 -0.39 -1.03 -6.17
N PRO A 96 -0.48 -1.77 -7.28
CA PRO A 96 -1.68 -2.53 -7.60
C PRO A 96 -2.11 -3.45 -6.44
N GLY A 97 -3.29 -3.17 -5.88
CA GLY A 97 -3.86 -3.92 -4.77
C GLY A 97 -3.29 -3.65 -3.36
N GLY A 98 -2.32 -2.74 -3.21
CA GLY A 98 -1.77 -2.33 -1.92
C GLY A 98 -1.05 -3.45 -1.16
N ASP A 99 -0.88 -3.26 0.17
CA ASP A 99 -0.17 -4.21 1.03
C ASP A 99 -0.71 -5.64 0.92
N MET A 100 -2.03 -5.80 0.77
CA MET A 100 -2.67 -7.10 0.59
C MET A 100 -2.11 -7.88 -0.61
N CYS A 101 -2.06 -7.25 -1.78
CA CYS A 101 -1.63 -7.94 -3.00
C CYS A 101 -0.10 -8.10 -3.06
N GLU A 102 0.64 -7.14 -2.48
CA GLU A 102 2.08 -7.29 -2.23
C GLU A 102 2.38 -8.51 -1.34
N PHE A 103 1.61 -8.71 -0.26
CA PHE A 103 1.73 -9.89 0.59
C PHE A 103 1.42 -11.19 -0.16
N ILE A 104 0.36 -11.21 -0.98
CA ILE A 104 -0.01 -12.40 -1.78
C ILE A 104 1.13 -12.81 -2.73
N VAL A 105 1.78 -11.84 -3.39
CA VAL A 105 2.96 -12.11 -4.22
C VAL A 105 4.11 -12.68 -3.38
N GLY A 106 4.43 -12.05 -2.25
CA GLY A 106 5.48 -12.53 -1.36
C GLY A 106 5.23 -13.97 -0.87
N LEU A 107 3.98 -14.27 -0.49
CA LEU A 107 3.58 -15.61 -0.07
C LEU A 107 3.69 -16.63 -1.22
N THR A 108 3.35 -16.23 -2.44
CA THR A 108 3.48 -17.11 -3.62
C THR A 108 4.93 -17.52 -3.85
N VAL A 109 5.85 -16.55 -3.83
CA VAL A 109 7.28 -16.83 -4.01
C VAL A 109 7.83 -17.65 -2.84
N TYR A 110 7.39 -17.36 -1.61
CA TYR A 110 7.73 -18.12 -0.42
C TYR A 110 7.33 -19.61 -0.55
N LEU A 111 6.09 -19.90 -0.94
CA LEU A 111 5.61 -21.28 -1.11
C LEU A 111 6.41 -22.00 -2.20
N ASN A 112 6.64 -21.34 -3.34
CA ASN A 112 7.39 -21.92 -4.46
C ASN A 112 8.84 -22.26 -4.08
N GLN A 113 9.52 -21.37 -3.34
CA GLN A 113 10.94 -21.57 -2.99
C GLN A 113 11.14 -22.47 -1.78
N THR A 114 10.17 -22.55 -0.86
CA THR A 114 10.25 -23.42 0.31
C THR A 114 9.63 -24.80 0.09
N GLY A 115 8.92 -25.01 -1.02
CA GLY A 115 8.19 -26.25 -1.32
C GLY A 115 6.98 -26.50 -0.42
N GLN A 116 6.59 -25.53 0.41
CA GLN A 116 5.44 -25.70 1.30
C GLN A 116 4.13 -25.68 0.53
N THR A 117 3.21 -26.54 0.94
CA THR A 117 1.86 -26.58 0.38
C THR A 117 0.99 -25.54 1.06
N LEU A 118 0.25 -24.79 0.25
CA LEU A 118 -0.75 -23.87 0.76
C LEU A 118 -1.81 -24.63 1.56
N SER A 119 -2.06 -24.17 2.79
CA SER A 119 -3.25 -24.50 3.57
C SER A 119 -3.84 -23.22 4.14
N GLN A 120 -5.11 -23.25 4.54
CA GLN A 120 -5.72 -22.09 5.21
C GLN A 120 -4.98 -21.75 6.52
N ALA A 121 -4.57 -22.75 7.30
CA ALA A 121 -3.84 -22.53 8.54
C ALA A 121 -2.50 -21.83 8.32
N LEU A 122 -1.77 -22.21 7.25
CA LEU A 122 -0.54 -21.54 6.87
C LEU A 122 -0.80 -20.09 6.44
N ALA A 123 -1.84 -19.83 5.63
CA ALA A 123 -2.21 -18.47 5.24
C ALA A 123 -2.57 -17.59 6.46
N ASP A 124 -3.36 -18.13 7.39
CA ASP A 124 -3.75 -17.48 8.65
C ASP A 124 -2.50 -17.12 9.48
N GLN A 125 -1.58 -18.07 9.66
CA GLN A 125 -0.36 -17.90 10.44
C GLN A 125 0.60 -16.88 9.81
N VAL A 126 0.91 -17.03 8.53
CA VAL A 126 1.90 -16.18 7.84
C VAL A 126 1.39 -14.74 7.77
N LEU A 127 0.10 -14.53 7.44
CA LEU A 127 -0.46 -13.18 7.37
C LEU A 127 -0.51 -12.51 8.75
N ALA A 128 -0.95 -13.24 9.78
CA ALA A 128 -0.99 -12.69 11.13
C ALA A 128 0.40 -12.30 11.64
N ASP A 129 1.43 -13.12 11.40
CA ASP A 129 2.82 -12.80 11.74
C ASP A 129 3.35 -11.61 10.92
N TYR A 130 2.99 -11.53 9.63
CA TYR A 130 3.35 -10.42 8.75
C TYR A 130 2.83 -9.09 9.27
N ILE A 131 1.53 -9.06 9.60
CA ILE A 131 0.88 -7.87 10.13
C ILE A 131 1.50 -7.46 11.47
N ARG A 132 1.70 -8.40 12.39
CA ARG A 132 2.32 -8.11 13.71
C ARG A 132 3.77 -7.64 13.60
N GLY A 133 4.53 -8.19 12.65
CA GLY A 133 5.96 -7.91 12.49
C GLY A 133 6.29 -6.60 11.78
N LEU A 134 5.41 -6.13 10.89
CA LEU A 134 5.71 -4.98 10.02
C LEU A 134 4.79 -3.77 10.20
N PHE A 135 3.62 -3.94 10.82
CA PHE A 135 2.59 -2.91 10.88
C PHE A 135 2.31 -2.46 12.31
N SER A 136 1.83 -1.23 12.43
CA SER A 136 1.56 -0.53 13.68
C SER A 136 0.42 0.47 13.46
N ALA A 137 -0.06 1.10 14.54
CA ALA A 137 -1.05 2.18 14.42
C ALA A 137 -0.61 3.35 13.50
N ARG A 138 0.69 3.54 13.28
CA ARG A 138 1.26 4.58 12.40
C ARG A 138 1.57 4.09 10.98
N LYS A 139 1.73 2.77 10.80
CA LYS A 139 1.97 2.10 9.51
C LYS A 139 0.99 0.94 9.42
N LYS A 140 -0.22 1.22 8.92
CA LYS A 140 -1.32 0.25 8.94
C LYS A 140 -1.25 -0.69 7.74
N PHE A 141 -1.60 -1.95 7.90
CA PHE A 141 -1.73 -2.89 6.79
C PHE A 141 -2.99 -2.52 6.02
N TYR A 142 -2.82 -2.16 4.75
CA TYR A 142 -3.91 -1.71 3.92
C TYR A 142 -4.57 -2.85 3.16
N TYR A 143 -5.89 -2.83 3.17
CA TYR A 143 -6.74 -3.61 2.29
C TYR A 143 -8.01 -2.80 2.00
N HIS A 144 -8.61 -2.96 0.82
CA HIS A 144 -9.86 -2.29 0.53
C HIS A 144 -10.81 -3.17 -0.27
N THR A 145 -12.07 -2.80 -0.19
CA THR A 145 -13.13 -3.20 -1.10
C THR A 145 -13.90 -1.97 -1.56
N SER A 146 -15.04 -2.15 -2.21
CA SER A 146 -15.96 -1.08 -2.57
C SER A 146 -17.37 -1.41 -2.11
N ASP A 147 -18.14 -0.35 -1.89
CA ASP A 147 -19.57 -0.41 -1.58
C ASP A 147 -20.35 -1.31 -2.57
N GLU A 148 -20.16 -1.13 -3.88
CA GLU A 148 -20.84 -1.90 -4.93
C GLU A 148 -20.62 -3.41 -4.79
N LYS A 149 -19.41 -3.83 -4.37
CA LYS A 149 -19.10 -5.26 -4.23
C LYS A 149 -19.53 -5.81 -2.87
N LEU A 150 -19.50 -4.99 -1.81
CA LEU A 150 -20.08 -5.38 -0.53
C LEU A 150 -21.58 -5.62 -0.61
N LEU A 151 -22.32 -4.85 -1.41
CA LEU A 151 -23.75 -5.08 -1.63
C LEU A 151 -24.03 -6.46 -2.27
N LYS A 152 -23.10 -6.98 -3.09
CA LYS A 152 -23.18 -8.35 -3.63
C LYS A 152 -22.97 -9.39 -2.53
N VAL A 153 -22.01 -9.17 -1.65
CA VAL A 153 -21.82 -10.02 -0.46
C VAL A 153 -23.10 -10.02 0.38
N PHE A 154 -23.70 -8.87 0.67
CA PHE A 154 -24.93 -8.78 1.45
C PHE A 154 -26.09 -9.54 0.80
N SER A 155 -26.17 -9.51 -0.53
CA SER A 155 -27.14 -10.29 -1.30
C SER A 155 -26.93 -11.79 -1.16
N GLU A 156 -25.68 -12.26 -1.11
CA GLU A 156 -25.35 -13.67 -0.86
C GLU A 156 -25.69 -14.09 0.58
N ILE A 157 -25.43 -13.24 1.58
CA ILE A 157 -25.84 -13.50 2.98
C ILE A 157 -27.36 -13.63 3.10
N LYS A 158 -28.10 -12.74 2.40
CA LYS A 158 -29.56 -12.81 2.33
C LYS A 158 -30.06 -14.07 1.65
N ALA A 159 -29.45 -14.46 0.52
CA ALA A 159 -29.79 -15.69 -0.18
C ALA A 159 -29.54 -16.95 0.68
N ALA A 160 -28.56 -16.89 1.58
CA ALA A 160 -28.27 -17.95 2.55
C ALA A 160 -29.16 -17.93 3.81
N ALA A 161 -30.21 -17.10 3.84
CA ALA A 161 -31.18 -16.98 4.94
C ALA A 161 -30.59 -16.53 6.29
N PHE A 162 -29.46 -15.83 6.30
CA PHE A 162 -28.85 -15.26 7.50
C PHE A 162 -29.20 -13.78 7.74
N GLY A 163 -30.34 -13.32 7.20
CA GLY A 163 -30.83 -11.95 7.34
C GLY A 163 -30.49 -11.05 6.16
N SER A 164 -30.74 -9.75 6.27
CA SER A 164 -30.48 -8.76 5.21
C SER A 164 -29.56 -7.66 5.75
N PRO A 165 -28.23 -7.91 5.79
CA PRO A 165 -27.29 -6.93 6.32
C PRO A 165 -27.34 -5.65 5.50
N VAL A 166 -27.39 -4.51 6.20
CA VAL A 166 -27.34 -3.16 5.62
C VAL A 166 -25.99 -2.47 5.88
N ALA A 167 -25.15 -3.09 6.72
CA ALA A 167 -23.82 -2.63 7.08
C ALA A 167 -22.87 -3.83 7.18
N PHE A 168 -21.59 -3.58 6.96
CA PHE A 168 -20.56 -4.60 7.13
C PHE A 168 -20.35 -4.84 8.63
N PRO A 169 -20.34 -6.09 9.12
CA PRO A 169 -20.29 -6.34 10.55
C PRO A 169 -18.90 -6.04 11.10
N ASP A 170 -18.85 -5.30 12.21
CA ASP A 170 -17.62 -4.99 12.92
C ASP A 170 -16.99 -6.22 13.59
N GLN A 171 -17.79 -7.24 13.88
CA GLN A 171 -17.39 -8.47 14.57
C GLN A 171 -17.73 -9.70 13.72
N GLU A 172 -17.06 -10.80 14.00
CA GLU A 172 -17.37 -12.08 13.38
C GLU A 172 -18.81 -12.50 13.70
N PRO A 173 -19.54 -13.07 12.73
CA PRO A 173 -20.79 -13.74 13.02
C PRO A 173 -20.59 -14.88 14.03
N ILE A 174 -21.46 -14.96 15.05
CA ILE A 174 -21.40 -15.99 16.09
C ILE A 174 -21.76 -17.37 15.53
N ASN A 175 -22.73 -17.41 14.60
CA ASN A 175 -23.16 -18.64 13.96
C ASN A 175 -22.06 -19.16 13.01
N PRO A 176 -21.51 -20.37 13.23
CA PRO A 176 -20.45 -20.92 12.39
C PRO A 176 -20.83 -21.04 10.91
N ALA A 177 -22.08 -21.42 10.61
CA ALA A 177 -22.55 -21.55 9.23
C ALA A 177 -22.65 -20.19 8.53
N GLU A 178 -23.17 -19.18 9.24
CA GLU A 178 -23.21 -17.80 8.72
C GLU A 178 -21.79 -17.29 8.44
N ARG A 179 -20.88 -17.49 9.39
CA ARG A 179 -19.48 -17.12 9.25
C ARG A 179 -18.83 -17.75 8.02
N ASP A 180 -19.05 -19.04 7.77
CA ASP A 180 -18.48 -19.73 6.61
C ASP A 180 -19.04 -19.15 5.29
N VAL A 181 -20.31 -18.75 5.27
CA VAL A 181 -20.88 -18.02 4.13
C VAL A 181 -20.20 -16.67 3.96
N TRP A 182 -19.97 -15.90 5.04
CA TRP A 182 -19.23 -14.63 4.94
C TRP A 182 -17.82 -14.82 4.38
N TYR A 183 -17.03 -15.74 4.92
CA TYR A 183 -15.67 -16.00 4.42
C TYR A 183 -15.65 -16.47 2.97
N THR A 184 -16.60 -17.32 2.58
CA THR A 184 -16.73 -17.80 1.21
C THR A 184 -17.11 -16.65 0.29
N SER A 185 -18.12 -15.86 0.65
CA SER A 185 -18.62 -14.74 -0.15
C SER A 185 -17.58 -13.64 -0.31
N LEU A 186 -16.90 -13.28 0.79
CA LEU A 186 -15.84 -12.28 0.82
C LEU A 186 -14.56 -12.69 0.11
N SER A 187 -14.37 -13.97 -0.23
CA SER A 187 -13.18 -14.42 -0.97
C SER A 187 -13.45 -14.66 -2.45
N LYS A 188 -14.68 -14.52 -2.95
CA LYS A 188 -14.97 -14.60 -4.39
C LYS A 188 -14.40 -13.39 -5.13
N GLY A 189 -13.80 -13.61 -6.30
CA GLY A 189 -13.18 -12.54 -7.09
C GLY A 189 -14.18 -11.45 -7.47
N PHE A 190 -15.37 -11.82 -7.99
CA PHE A 190 -16.41 -10.86 -8.34
C PHE A 190 -16.99 -10.05 -7.16
N ASN A 191 -16.70 -10.44 -5.90
CA ASN A 191 -17.05 -9.71 -4.68
C ASN A 191 -15.88 -8.85 -4.15
N GLN A 192 -14.74 -8.81 -4.82
CA GLN A 192 -13.62 -7.93 -4.47
C GLN A 192 -13.79 -6.56 -5.13
N GLY A 193 -13.83 -5.49 -4.31
CA GLY A 193 -13.82 -4.12 -4.81
C GLY A 193 -12.48 -3.66 -5.37
N CYS A 194 -11.38 -4.28 -4.93
CA CYS A 194 -10.08 -4.07 -5.53
C CYS A 194 -10.02 -4.77 -6.89
N GLY A 195 -9.93 -3.98 -7.97
CA GLY A 195 -9.85 -4.52 -9.34
C GLY A 195 -8.66 -5.47 -9.56
N HIS A 196 -7.51 -5.19 -8.92
CA HIS A 196 -6.33 -6.04 -9.00
C HIS A 196 -6.53 -7.39 -8.32
N LEU A 197 -7.01 -7.40 -7.07
CA LEU A 197 -7.27 -8.63 -6.31
C LEU A 197 -8.38 -9.48 -6.95
N ARG A 198 -9.43 -8.84 -7.48
CA ARG A 198 -10.47 -9.51 -8.26
C ARG A 198 -9.85 -10.33 -9.39
N LEU A 199 -9.00 -9.69 -10.21
CA LEU A 199 -8.37 -10.34 -11.35
C LEU A 199 -7.33 -11.39 -10.93
N MET A 200 -6.63 -11.19 -9.81
CA MET A 200 -5.77 -12.24 -9.23
C MET A 200 -6.55 -13.51 -8.90
N ILE A 201 -7.83 -13.40 -8.54
CA ILE A 201 -8.70 -14.55 -8.25
C ILE A 201 -9.33 -15.10 -9.54
N ASP A 202 -9.97 -14.25 -10.34
CA ASP A 202 -10.77 -14.65 -11.50
C ASP A 202 -9.91 -15.01 -12.72
N ASN A 203 -8.72 -14.42 -12.83
CA ASN A 203 -7.75 -14.60 -13.91
C ASN A 203 -6.40 -15.09 -13.36
N PHE A 204 -6.43 -15.94 -12.34
CA PHE A 204 -5.26 -16.34 -11.56
C PHE A 204 -4.07 -16.82 -12.42
N ALA A 205 -4.34 -17.52 -13.52
CA ALA A 205 -3.30 -18.01 -14.43
C ALA A 205 -2.58 -16.85 -15.14
N ASP A 206 -3.27 -15.80 -15.57
CA ASP A 206 -2.65 -14.60 -16.15
C ASP A 206 -1.72 -13.91 -15.14
N TYR A 207 -2.08 -13.98 -13.86
CA TYR A 207 -1.30 -13.45 -12.73
C TYR A 207 -0.16 -14.36 -12.27
N GLY A 208 -0.02 -15.56 -12.86
CA GLY A 208 1.09 -16.47 -12.53
C GLY A 208 0.85 -17.35 -11.32
N PHE A 209 -0.41 -17.51 -10.92
CA PHE A 209 -0.81 -18.52 -9.95
C PHE A 209 -1.18 -19.83 -10.64
N THR A 210 -1.01 -20.93 -9.91
CA THR A 210 -1.47 -22.26 -10.31
C THR A 210 -2.95 -22.48 -10.02
N SER A 211 -3.53 -21.71 -9.09
CA SER A 211 -4.92 -21.80 -8.67
C SER A 211 -5.39 -20.46 -8.09
N SER A 212 -6.69 -20.18 -8.19
CA SER A 212 -7.34 -19.07 -7.49
C SER A 212 -7.30 -19.22 -5.96
N GLU A 213 -6.96 -20.39 -5.44
CA GLU A 213 -7.08 -20.70 -4.02
C GLU A 213 -6.11 -19.91 -3.15
N LEU A 214 -4.92 -19.57 -3.64
CA LEU A 214 -3.95 -18.76 -2.89
C LEU A 214 -4.49 -17.37 -2.53
N PRO A 215 -4.91 -16.52 -3.50
CA PRO A 215 -5.47 -15.22 -3.14
C PRO A 215 -6.76 -15.36 -2.30
N ARG A 216 -7.60 -16.38 -2.55
CA ARG A 216 -8.80 -16.63 -1.75
C ARG A 216 -8.48 -16.96 -0.29
N ALA A 217 -7.49 -17.82 -0.05
CA ALA A 217 -7.05 -18.20 1.28
C ALA A 217 -6.50 -17.01 2.06
N VAL A 218 -5.75 -16.12 1.40
CA VAL A 218 -5.25 -14.88 2.03
C VAL A 218 -6.39 -13.92 2.37
N VAL A 219 -7.41 -13.78 1.51
CA VAL A 219 -8.58 -12.95 1.84
C VAL A 219 -9.32 -13.48 3.05
N ARG A 220 -9.53 -14.81 3.15
CA ARG A 220 -10.12 -15.42 4.35
C ARG A 220 -9.24 -15.23 5.58
N ALA A 221 -7.91 -15.39 5.43
CA ALA A 221 -6.95 -15.15 6.50
C ALA A 221 -7.02 -13.72 7.03
N PHE A 222 -7.21 -12.74 6.13
CA PHE A 222 -7.40 -11.35 6.54
C PHE A 222 -8.64 -11.17 7.42
N PHE A 223 -9.80 -11.69 7.00
CA PHE A 223 -11.03 -11.51 7.78
C PHE A 223 -11.01 -12.31 9.09
N ARG A 224 -10.37 -13.49 9.11
CA ARG A 224 -10.10 -14.23 10.36
C ARG A 224 -9.20 -13.45 11.31
N TYR A 225 -8.13 -12.84 10.80
CA TYR A 225 -7.27 -11.96 11.59
C TYR A 225 -8.04 -10.73 12.09
N TRP A 226 -8.73 -10.04 11.19
CA TRP A 226 -9.40 -8.79 11.49
C TRP A 226 -10.51 -9.03 12.52
N TRP A 227 -11.52 -9.84 12.23
CA TRP A 227 -12.60 -10.13 13.18
C TRP A 227 -12.12 -10.86 14.45
N GLY A 228 -11.07 -11.69 14.35
CA GLY A 228 -10.45 -12.31 15.52
C GLY A 228 -9.70 -11.35 16.45
N THR A 229 -9.51 -10.08 16.05
CA THR A 229 -8.91 -9.04 16.90
C THR A 229 -9.98 -8.13 17.51
N ALA A 230 -9.93 -7.96 18.84
CA ALA A 230 -10.89 -7.11 19.55
C ALA A 230 -10.87 -5.66 19.03
N LEU A 231 -12.03 -5.01 18.95
CA LEU A 231 -12.21 -3.68 18.31
C LEU A 231 -11.24 -2.60 18.81
N ASN A 232 -10.93 -2.61 20.10
CA ASN A 232 -10.06 -1.62 20.75
C ASN A 232 -8.62 -2.14 20.97
N SER A 233 -8.29 -3.31 20.42
CA SER A 233 -6.95 -3.89 20.54
C SER A 233 -5.91 -3.11 19.75
N ARG A 234 -4.63 -3.29 20.10
CA ARG A 234 -3.52 -2.69 19.35
C ARG A 234 -3.45 -3.26 17.94
N GLU A 235 -3.69 -4.55 17.81
CA GLU A 235 -3.70 -5.33 16.58
C GLU A 235 -4.73 -4.78 15.59
N ARG A 236 -5.96 -4.52 16.05
CA ARG A 236 -7.02 -3.93 15.23
C ARG A 236 -6.62 -2.56 14.67
N ARG A 237 -5.92 -1.73 15.47
CA ARG A 237 -5.42 -0.41 15.04
C ARG A 237 -4.30 -0.48 14.00
N ASN A 238 -3.69 -1.65 13.81
CA ASN A 238 -2.68 -1.86 12.78
C ASN A 238 -3.30 -2.11 11.39
N ILE A 239 -4.63 -2.15 11.26
CA ILE A 239 -5.31 -2.40 9.99
C ILE A 239 -5.95 -1.11 9.47
N ASN A 240 -5.86 -0.92 8.15
CA ASN A 240 -6.67 0.02 7.41
C ASN A 240 -7.50 -0.76 6.39
N TYR A 241 -8.72 -1.14 6.76
CA TYR A 241 -9.70 -1.74 5.85
C TYR A 241 -10.61 -0.65 5.30
N ALA A 242 -10.38 -0.25 4.06
CA ALA A 242 -11.12 0.83 3.42
C ALA A 242 -12.29 0.29 2.59
N ILE A 243 -13.42 1.00 2.62
CA ILE A 243 -14.54 0.78 1.71
C ILE A 243 -14.58 2.00 0.79
N LEU A 244 -14.12 1.82 -0.45
CA LEU A 244 -14.11 2.89 -1.44
C LEU A 244 -15.51 3.08 -2.01
N GLN A 245 -15.90 4.34 -2.19
CA GLN A 245 -17.22 4.72 -2.70
C GLN A 245 -17.11 5.27 -4.11
N GLY A 246 -18.20 5.14 -4.86
CA GLY A 246 -18.31 5.68 -6.20
C GLY A 246 -17.60 4.86 -7.28
N PRO A 247 -17.73 5.30 -8.54
CA PRO A 247 -17.29 4.53 -9.69
C PRO A 247 -15.77 4.64 -9.90
N LEU A 248 -15.18 3.57 -10.43
CA LEU A 248 -13.77 3.55 -10.83
C LEU A 248 -13.62 4.22 -12.22
N VAL A 249 -13.31 5.51 -12.25
CA VAL A 249 -13.35 6.34 -13.48
C VAL A 249 -12.02 7.02 -13.82
N GLY A 250 -10.89 6.47 -13.34
CA GLY A 250 -9.56 7.00 -13.64
C GLY A 250 -9.32 7.19 -15.14
N LYS A 251 -8.65 8.29 -15.50
CA LYS A 251 -8.52 8.76 -16.88
C LYS A 251 -7.11 8.60 -17.49
N ALA A 252 -6.13 8.22 -16.68
CA ALA A 252 -4.82 7.76 -17.14
C ALA A 252 -4.13 6.90 -16.08
N VAL A 253 -3.07 6.19 -16.48
CA VAL A 253 -2.14 5.51 -15.59
C VAL A 253 -0.86 6.34 -15.48
N ALA A 254 -0.44 6.69 -14.26
CA ALA A 254 0.77 7.43 -13.99
C ALA A 254 1.77 6.55 -13.23
N ILE A 255 2.94 6.35 -13.82
CA ILE A 255 4.09 5.70 -13.19
C ILE A 255 4.97 6.81 -12.61
N VAL A 256 4.89 6.97 -11.30
CA VAL A 256 5.59 8.02 -10.56
C VAL A 256 6.99 7.54 -10.17
N ASP A 257 7.96 8.37 -10.51
CA ASP A 257 9.32 8.30 -10.03
C ASP A 257 9.69 9.60 -9.29
N SER A 258 10.51 9.49 -8.25
CA SER A 258 11.01 10.61 -7.46
C SER A 258 12.54 10.61 -7.51
N GLN A 259 13.10 11.67 -8.07
CA GLN A 259 14.54 11.88 -8.20
C GLN A 259 15.00 13.13 -7.44
N GLY A 260 16.30 13.26 -7.19
CA GLY A 260 16.90 14.43 -6.55
C GLY A 260 17.27 14.22 -5.07
N ALA A 261 17.08 15.26 -4.26
CA ALA A 261 17.70 15.37 -2.93
C ALA A 261 17.09 14.49 -1.83
N CYS A 262 16.03 13.72 -2.12
CA CYS A 262 15.26 12.97 -1.13
C CYS A 262 15.28 11.44 -1.34
N PRO A 263 16.45 10.77 -1.36
CA PRO A 263 16.59 9.38 -1.82
C PRO A 263 15.89 8.31 -0.96
N THR A 264 15.53 8.63 0.28
CA THR A 264 14.86 7.70 1.21
C THR A 264 13.39 8.01 1.43
N ARG A 265 12.88 9.03 0.74
CA ARG A 265 11.51 9.51 0.88
C ARG A 265 10.85 9.59 -0.48
N SER A 266 9.59 9.20 -0.53
CA SER A 266 8.78 9.35 -1.72
C SER A 266 7.64 10.32 -1.41
N PRO A 267 7.27 11.22 -2.33
CA PRO A 267 6.05 11.99 -2.18
C PRO A 267 4.87 11.02 -2.24
N ALA A 268 3.99 11.07 -1.23
CA ALA A 268 2.70 10.43 -1.32
C ALA A 268 1.79 11.32 -2.16
N ILE A 269 1.12 10.72 -3.15
CA ILE A 269 0.30 11.42 -4.14
C ILE A 269 -1.14 10.92 -4.04
N THR A 270 -2.10 11.82 -4.20
CA THR A 270 -3.52 11.49 -4.21
C THR A 270 -3.90 10.95 -5.59
N SER A 271 -4.78 9.95 -5.66
CA SER A 271 -5.27 9.43 -6.95
C SER A 271 -6.51 10.19 -7.45
N SER A 272 -7.24 10.85 -6.56
CA SER A 272 -8.43 11.66 -6.81
C SER A 272 -8.29 13.06 -6.19
N ALA A 273 -8.20 14.10 -7.03
CA ALA A 273 -8.07 15.49 -6.56
C ALA A 273 -8.89 16.44 -7.43
N ALA A 274 -9.75 17.26 -6.82
CA ALA A 274 -10.58 18.27 -7.51
C ALA A 274 -11.29 17.73 -8.77
N ALA A 275 -12.00 16.61 -8.62
CA ALA A 275 -12.67 15.84 -9.69
C ALA A 275 -11.76 15.13 -10.71
N SER A 276 -10.45 15.28 -10.60
CA SER A 276 -9.48 14.57 -11.44
C SER A 276 -9.11 13.21 -10.83
N GLN A 277 -9.21 12.13 -11.60
CA GLN A 277 -8.90 10.76 -11.14
C GLN A 277 -7.85 10.07 -12.03
N LEU A 278 -6.79 9.54 -11.42
CA LEU A 278 -5.70 8.81 -12.07
C LEU A 278 -5.39 7.50 -11.33
N PHE A 279 -4.81 6.53 -12.01
CA PHE A 279 -4.17 5.38 -11.36
C PHE A 279 -2.70 5.70 -11.10
N VAL A 280 -2.29 5.87 -9.84
CA VAL A 280 -0.95 6.38 -9.49
C VAL A 280 -0.06 5.28 -8.89
N PHE A 281 0.90 4.80 -9.68
CA PHE A 281 1.83 3.73 -9.29
C PHE A 281 3.23 4.28 -8.96
N HIS A 282 3.77 3.97 -7.77
CA HIS A 282 5.06 4.49 -7.31
C HIS A 282 6.18 3.45 -7.49
N ALA A 283 6.61 3.20 -8.74
CA ALA A 283 7.46 2.06 -9.09
C ALA A 283 8.72 1.92 -8.21
N ASN A 284 9.51 2.99 -8.08
CA ASN A 284 10.78 2.95 -7.34
C ASN A 284 10.61 2.85 -5.82
N ALA A 285 9.57 3.49 -5.28
CA ALA A 285 9.23 3.39 -3.86
C ALA A 285 8.86 1.96 -3.49
N ILE A 286 8.00 1.35 -4.32
CA ILE A 286 7.52 -0.02 -4.12
C ILE A 286 8.65 -1.03 -4.32
N ASP A 287 9.52 -0.86 -5.32
CA ASP A 287 10.70 -1.72 -5.49
C ASP A 287 11.61 -1.69 -4.25
N THR A 288 11.84 -0.50 -3.69
CA THR A 288 12.59 -0.33 -2.43
C THR A 288 11.91 -1.05 -1.27
N ILE A 289 10.58 -0.96 -1.13
CA ILE A 289 9.81 -1.65 -0.08
C ILE A 289 9.93 -3.16 -0.24
N ARG A 290 9.77 -3.68 -1.46
CA ARG A 290 9.95 -5.11 -1.77
C ARG A 290 11.32 -5.59 -1.34
N LYS A 291 12.37 -4.92 -1.83
CA LYS A 291 13.77 -5.29 -1.55
C LYS A 291 14.14 -5.21 -0.07
N THR A 292 13.75 -4.15 0.62
CA THR A 292 14.29 -3.82 1.96
C THR A 292 13.38 -4.20 3.12
N THR A 293 12.08 -4.37 2.87
CA THR A 293 11.09 -4.66 3.92
C THR A 293 10.48 -6.04 3.72
N MET A 294 9.87 -6.30 2.56
CA MET A 294 9.20 -7.58 2.29
C MET A 294 10.19 -8.74 2.25
N THR A 295 11.25 -8.65 1.44
CA THR A 295 12.28 -9.69 1.32
C THR A 295 12.90 -10.01 2.68
N ASN A 296 13.30 -8.99 3.43
CA ASN A 296 13.89 -9.18 4.75
C ASN A 296 12.93 -9.89 5.72
N TRP A 297 11.64 -9.55 5.68
CA TRP A 297 10.65 -10.22 6.51
C TRP A 297 10.48 -11.69 6.12
N PHE A 298 10.23 -11.99 4.83
CA PHE A 298 9.99 -13.37 4.39
C PHE A 298 11.22 -14.27 4.57
N VAL A 299 12.43 -13.77 4.33
CA VAL A 299 13.68 -14.50 4.60
C VAL A 299 13.80 -14.84 6.08
N ASN A 300 13.54 -13.89 6.98
CA ASN A 300 13.60 -14.12 8.41
C ASN A 300 12.47 -15.04 8.91
N TYR A 301 11.28 -14.95 8.32
CA TYR A 301 10.18 -15.85 8.59
C TYR A 301 10.52 -17.28 8.18
N ALA A 302 11.07 -17.47 6.98
CA ALA A 302 11.48 -18.77 6.45
C ALA A 302 12.56 -19.44 7.32
N ARG A 303 13.57 -18.69 7.78
CA ARG A 303 14.60 -19.22 8.69
C ARG A 303 14.03 -19.86 9.96
N ARG A 304 12.87 -19.40 10.42
CA ARG A 304 12.21 -19.88 11.64
C ARG A 304 11.15 -20.95 11.39
N ASN A 305 10.49 -20.90 10.24
CA ASN A 305 9.23 -21.63 10.01
C ASN A 305 9.24 -22.53 8.77
N ALA A 306 10.23 -22.42 7.88
CA ALA A 306 10.29 -23.21 6.65
C ALA A 306 11.36 -24.31 6.74
N PRO A 307 11.17 -25.45 6.04
CA PRO A 307 12.18 -26.51 5.96
C PRO A 307 13.43 -26.07 5.19
N THR A 308 13.28 -25.13 4.25
CA THR A 308 14.36 -24.61 3.42
C THR A 308 14.51 -23.10 3.63
N PRO A 309 15.71 -22.60 3.94
CA PRO A 309 15.97 -21.17 4.01
C PRO A 309 15.77 -20.50 2.65
N LEU A 310 15.31 -19.25 2.66
CA LEU A 310 15.25 -18.45 1.44
C LEU A 310 16.58 -17.74 1.17
N ASP A 311 17.05 -17.81 -0.08
CA ASP A 311 18.06 -16.88 -0.56
C ASP A 311 17.41 -15.49 -0.79
N PRO A 312 17.91 -14.42 -0.15
CA PRO A 312 17.30 -13.09 -0.24
C PRO A 312 17.23 -12.55 -1.68
N THR A 313 18.26 -12.82 -2.48
CA THR A 313 18.34 -12.32 -3.86
C THR A 313 17.33 -13.06 -4.74
N ALA A 314 17.30 -14.39 -4.68
CA ALA A 314 16.36 -15.22 -5.42
C ALA A 314 14.91 -14.93 -5.03
N PHE A 315 14.62 -14.70 -3.74
CA PHE A 315 13.29 -14.30 -3.30
C PHE A 315 12.87 -12.96 -3.90
N TYR A 316 13.73 -11.94 -3.78
CA TYR A 316 13.45 -10.61 -4.32
C TYR A 316 13.23 -10.62 -5.85
N GLU A 317 14.10 -11.31 -6.60
CA GLU A 317 13.95 -11.42 -8.05
C GLU A 317 12.67 -12.21 -8.43
N GLY A 318 12.31 -13.24 -7.66
CA GLY A 318 11.03 -13.94 -7.82
C GLY A 318 9.83 -13.03 -7.62
N VAL A 319 9.85 -12.18 -6.59
CA VAL A 319 8.80 -11.18 -6.33
C VAL A 319 8.72 -10.18 -7.48
N LYS A 320 9.86 -9.67 -7.95
CA LYS A 320 9.94 -8.69 -9.03
C LYS A 320 9.40 -9.25 -10.35
N ALA A 321 9.77 -10.48 -10.70
CA ALA A 321 9.28 -11.16 -11.90
C ALA A 321 7.76 -11.36 -11.86
N LEU A 322 7.23 -11.85 -10.73
CA LEU A 322 5.80 -12.07 -10.56
C LEU A 322 5.01 -10.75 -10.59
N GLN A 323 5.54 -9.68 -10.00
CA GLN A 323 4.93 -8.34 -10.05
C GLN A 323 4.93 -7.74 -11.45
N GLY A 324 5.97 -7.97 -12.25
CA GLY A 324 5.98 -7.58 -13.68
C GLY A 324 4.83 -8.25 -14.44
N ARG A 325 4.60 -9.53 -14.20
CA ARG A 325 3.46 -10.28 -14.76
C ARG A 325 2.11 -9.74 -14.29
N HIS A 326 1.96 -9.49 -12.99
CA HIS A 326 0.75 -8.89 -12.40
C HIS A 326 0.40 -7.53 -13.00
N LEU A 327 1.40 -6.65 -13.18
CA LEU A 327 1.21 -5.34 -13.78
C LEU A 327 0.76 -5.48 -15.23
N GLY A 328 1.43 -6.33 -16.02
CA GLY A 328 1.03 -6.60 -17.40
C GLY A 328 -0.39 -7.16 -17.52
N ALA A 329 -0.78 -8.09 -16.65
CA ALA A 329 -2.14 -8.63 -16.60
C ALA A 329 -3.15 -7.54 -16.23
N THR A 330 -2.84 -6.69 -15.26
CA THR A 330 -3.72 -5.59 -14.83
C THR A 330 -3.94 -4.58 -15.95
N LEU A 331 -2.86 -4.14 -16.62
CA LEU A 331 -2.93 -3.21 -17.73
C LEU A 331 -3.72 -3.79 -18.93
N ARG A 332 -3.79 -5.11 -19.07
CA ARG A 332 -4.53 -5.77 -20.16
C ARG A 332 -6.00 -6.06 -19.82
N LEU A 333 -6.27 -6.45 -18.57
CA LEU A 333 -7.56 -7.05 -18.19
C LEU A 333 -8.45 -6.13 -17.37
N LEU A 334 -7.90 -5.13 -16.66
CA LEU A 334 -8.69 -4.27 -15.78
C LEU A 334 -9.32 -3.13 -16.57
N SER A 335 -10.65 -3.07 -16.62
CA SER A 335 -11.37 -1.88 -17.09
C SER A 335 -11.48 -0.85 -15.94
N PRO A 336 -11.33 0.47 -16.22
CA PRO A 336 -11.02 1.07 -17.53
C PRO A 336 -9.53 1.08 -17.88
N VAL A 337 -8.63 0.65 -16.98
CA VAL A 337 -7.16 0.72 -17.12
C VAL A 337 -6.65 0.25 -18.49
N ASN A 338 -7.22 -0.83 -19.04
CA ASN A 338 -6.85 -1.40 -20.33
C ASN A 338 -7.21 -0.56 -21.56
N GLN A 339 -7.83 0.60 -21.36
CA GLN A 339 -8.20 1.57 -22.38
C GLN A 339 -7.58 2.95 -22.08
N LEU A 340 -6.55 3.00 -21.23
CA LEU A 340 -5.90 4.25 -20.82
C LEU A 340 -4.46 4.32 -21.30
N ASN A 341 -4.02 5.54 -21.59
CA ASN A 341 -2.61 5.83 -21.81
C ASN A 341 -1.84 5.70 -20.49
N VAL A 342 -0.59 5.24 -20.60
CA VAL A 342 0.36 5.14 -19.50
C VAL A 342 1.39 6.25 -19.64
N PHE A 343 1.64 6.97 -18.56
CA PHE A 343 2.57 8.09 -18.50
C PHE A 343 3.66 7.83 -17.47
N ASN A 344 4.89 8.24 -17.80
CA ASN A 344 5.95 8.40 -16.81
C ASN A 344 5.82 9.80 -16.21
N VAL A 345 5.88 9.87 -14.88
CA VAL A 345 5.83 11.13 -14.13
C VAL A 345 7.07 11.21 -13.25
N ALA A 346 8.02 12.06 -13.64
CA ALA A 346 9.25 12.28 -12.91
C ALA A 346 9.10 13.51 -12.01
N LEU A 347 9.17 13.30 -10.69
CA LEU A 347 9.12 14.34 -9.68
C LEU A 347 10.55 14.67 -9.25
N THR A 348 11.02 15.87 -9.59
CA THR A 348 12.32 16.36 -9.13
C THR A 348 12.18 16.98 -7.75
N THR A 349 12.98 16.52 -6.80
CA THR A 349 12.92 16.92 -5.39
C THR A 349 14.13 17.73 -4.96
N ALA A 350 13.89 18.74 -4.13
CA ALA A 350 14.92 19.55 -3.48
C ALA A 350 14.76 19.51 -1.96
N SER A 351 15.87 19.72 -1.24
CA SER A 351 15.93 19.87 0.21
C SER A 351 15.87 21.35 0.59
#